data_AF-A0A830GMC8-F1
#
_entry.id   AF-A0A830GMC8-F1
#
_cell.length_a   1.000
_cell.length_b   1.000
_cell.length_c   1.000
_cell.angle_alpha   90.00
_cell.angle_beta   90.00
_cell.angle_gamma   90.00
#
_symmetry.space_group_name_H-M   'P 1'
#
loop_
_entity.id
_entity.type
_entity.pdbx_description
1 polymer ?
#
loop_
_entity_poly.entity_id
_entity_poly.type
_entity_poly.pdbx_seq_one_letter_code
_entity_poly.pdbx_strand_id
1 'polypeptide(L)' 'MTFEPGTETPTTVTVWNEYRHEREDESVAERYPDGIHGTIASIFETADYEVTTTTLLQEEQGVPRPLL' A
#
# COMPACT_ATOMS: atom_id res chain seq x y z
N MET A 1 0.90 32.67 -21.87
CA MET A 1 0.66 32.39 -20.44
C MET A 1 1.48 31.15 -20.14
N THR A 2 2.64 31.34 -19.51
CA THR A 2 3.59 30.25 -19.25
C THR A 2 3.21 29.65 -17.90
N PHE A 3 2.84 28.38 -17.88
CA PHE A 3 2.67 27.64 -16.63
C PHE A 3 4.06 27.28 -16.12
N GLU A 4 4.40 27.77 -14.94
CA GLU A 4 5.56 27.25 -14.21
C GLU A 4 5.15 25.87 -13.69
N PRO A 5 5.92 24.80 -13.95
CA PRO A 5 5.60 23.50 -13.39
C PRO A 5 5.65 23.63 -11.87
N GLY A 6 4.50 23.42 -11.22
CA GLY A 6 4.46 23.32 -9.78
C GLY A 6 5.39 22.19 -9.36
N THR A 7 6.07 22.34 -8.23
CA THR A 7 6.73 21.22 -7.56
C THR A 7 5.62 20.28 -7.09
N GLU A 8 5.09 19.45 -7.99
CA GLU A 8 4.04 18.48 -7.68
C GLU A 8 4.69 17.39 -6.84
N THR A 9 4.49 17.48 -5.52
CA THR A 9 4.89 16.39 -4.62
C THR A 9 4.14 15.14 -5.06
N PRO A 10 4.83 13.99 -5.25
CA PRO A 10 4.18 12.76 -5.66
C PRO A 10 3.04 12.43 -4.70
N THR A 11 1.94 11.93 -5.25
CA THR A 11 0.78 11.56 -4.43
C THR A 11 1.16 10.34 -3.59
N THR A 12 1.04 10.44 -2.27
CA THR A 12 1.31 9.32 -1.36
C THR A 12 0.12 8.37 -1.27
N VAL A 13 0.36 7.07 -1.40
CA VAL A 13 -0.64 6.01 -1.36
C VAL A 13 -0.25 4.99 -0.30
N THR A 14 -1.13 4.78 0.69
CA THR A 14 -1.01 3.68 1.65
C THR A 14 -2.01 2.58 1.30
N VAL A 15 -1.51 1.38 1.01
CA VAL A 15 -2.33 0.19 0.79
C VAL A 15 -2.41 -0.60 2.09
N TRP A 16 -3.56 -0.56 2.73
CA TRP A 16 -3.83 -1.32 3.96
C TRP A 16 -4.49 -2.66 3.64
N ASN A 17 -4.05 -3.75 4.27
CA ASN A 17 -4.69 -5.05 4.17
C ASN A 17 -4.62 -5.82 5.49
N GLU A 18 -5.66 -6.58 5.82
CA GLU A 18 -5.67 -7.39 7.04
C GLU A 18 -4.54 -8.43 7.05
N TYR A 19 -4.23 -8.99 5.87
CA TYR A 19 -3.20 -10.01 5.63
C TYR A 19 -3.32 -11.26 6.52
N ARG A 20 -4.56 -11.67 6.82
CA ARG A 20 -4.86 -12.87 7.62
C ARG A 20 -5.13 -14.08 6.73
N HIS A 21 -6.02 -13.92 5.75
CA HIS A 21 -6.39 -15.01 4.83
C HIS A 21 -5.20 -15.51 4.01
N GLU A 22 -4.36 -14.62 3.51
CA GLU A 22 -3.15 -15.00 2.76
C GLU A 22 -2.12 -15.75 3.63
N ARG A 23 -2.24 -15.67 4.97
CA ARG A 23 -1.38 -16.38 5.92
C ARG A 23 -1.96 -17.69 6.44
N GLU A 24 -3.28 -17.82 6.44
CA GLU A 24 -4.01 -18.92 7.09
C GLU A 24 -4.63 -19.90 6.07
N ASP A 25 -4.83 -19.49 4.81
CA ASP A 25 -5.42 -20.29 3.74
C ASP A 25 -4.44 -20.46 2.57
N GLU A 26 -3.98 -21.70 2.34
CA GLU A 26 -3.04 -22.03 1.27
C GLU A 26 -3.57 -21.64 -0.12
N SER A 27 -4.87 -21.79 -0.37
CA SER A 27 -5.47 -21.47 -1.67
C SER A 27 -5.48 -19.97 -1.96
N VAL A 28 -5.47 -19.15 -0.91
CA VAL A 28 -5.36 -17.70 -1.00
C VAL A 28 -3.89 -17.31 -1.15
N ALA A 29 -2.99 -17.90 -0.36
CA ALA A 29 -1.54 -17.68 -0.47
C ALA A 29 -1.00 -18.01 -1.88
N GLU A 30 -1.50 -19.08 -2.50
CA GLU A 30 -1.15 -19.44 -3.88
C GLU A 30 -1.56 -18.37 -4.91
N ARG A 31 -2.66 -17.65 -4.66
CA ARG A 31 -3.16 -16.58 -5.54
C ARG A 31 -2.45 -15.25 -5.28
N TYR A 32 -2.14 -14.98 -4.02
CA TYR A 32 -1.56 -13.73 -3.55
C TYR A 32 -0.31 -14.02 -2.70
N PRO A 33 0.79 -14.46 -3.34
CA PRO A 33 2.01 -14.86 -2.63
C PRO A 33 2.64 -13.70 -1.83
N ASP A 34 2.48 -12.47 -2.31
CA ASP A 34 2.93 -11.24 -1.64
C ASP A 34 1.77 -10.48 -0.97
N GLY A 35 0.64 -11.18 -0.75
CA GLY A 35 -0.60 -10.60 -0.26
C GLY A 35 -1.34 -9.72 -1.28
N ILE A 36 -2.61 -9.46 -0.99
CA ILE A 36 -3.45 -8.60 -1.85
C ILE A 36 -2.89 -7.18 -1.90
N HIS A 37 -2.38 -6.68 -0.77
CA HIS A 37 -1.72 -5.38 -0.68
C HIS A 37 -0.50 -5.27 -1.60
N GLY A 38 0.34 -6.30 -1.71
CA GLY A 38 1.48 -6.30 -2.65
C GLY A 38 1.02 -6.22 -4.10
N THR A 39 -0.02 -6.98 -4.45
CA THR A 39 -0.62 -6.93 -5.80
C THR A 39 -1.16 -5.54 -6.12
N ILE A 40 -1.89 -4.91 -5.20
CA ILE A 40 -2.43 -3.55 -5.40
C ILE A 40 -1.30 -2.52 -5.46
N ALA A 41 -0.28 -2.62 -4.60
CA ALA A 41 0.87 -1.71 -4.60
C ALA A 41 1.61 -1.73 -5.94
N SER A 42 1.75 -2.91 -6.57
CA SER A 42 2.44 -3.06 -7.87
C SER A 42 1.79 -2.24 -9.01
N ILE A 43 0.49 -1.96 -8.92
CA ILE A 43 -0.23 -1.17 -9.92
C ILE A 43 0.31 0.26 -9.97
N PHE A 44 0.75 0.79 -8.83
CA PHE A 44 1.20 2.16 -8.68
C PHE A 44 2.69 2.37 -9.04
N GLU A 45 3.48 1.31 -9.22
CA GLU A 45 4.92 1.39 -9.55
C GLU A 45 5.20 2.08 -10.90
N THR A 46 4.22 2.10 -11.80
CA THR A 46 4.35 2.72 -13.13
C THR A 46 4.07 4.22 -13.17
N ALA A 47 3.71 4.82 -12.04
CA ALA A 47 3.31 6.22 -11.95
C ALA A 47 4.04 6.95 -10.81
N ASP A 48 3.96 8.28 -10.81
CA ASP A 48 4.64 9.17 -9.86
C ASP A 48 3.94 9.17 -8.48
N TYR A 49 3.88 7.99 -7.87
CA TYR A 49 3.29 7.74 -6.56
C TYR A 49 4.35 7.30 -5.56
N GLU A 50 4.22 7.79 -4.32
CA GLU A 50 4.96 7.26 -3.18
C GLU A 50 4.08 6.21 -2.50
N VAL A 51 4.43 4.93 -2.65
CA VAL A 51 3.55 3.82 -2.25
C VAL A 51 4.12 3.10 -1.04
N THR A 52 3.28 2.88 -0.02
CA THR A 52 3.62 2.05 1.14
C THR A 52 2.51 1.04 1.41
N THR A 53 2.88 -0.16 1.88
CA THR A 53 1.92 -1.16 2.34
C THR A 53 1.96 -1.28 3.86
N THR A 54 0.81 -1.54 4.47
CA THR A 54 0.72 -1.85 5.90
C THR A 54 -0.36 -2.88 6.19
N THR A 55 -0.28 -3.54 7.33
CA THR A 55 -1.15 -4.65 7.69
C THR A 55 -1.61 -4.58 9.13
N LEU A 56 -2.67 -5.33 9.46
CA LEU A 56 -3.25 -5.40 10.81
C LEU A 56 -2.21 -5.76 11.89
N LEU A 57 -1.21 -6.57 11.55
CA LEU A 57 -0.22 -7.07 12.51
C LEU A 57 0.95 -6.11 12.74
N GLN A 58 1.08 -5.04 11.93
CA GLN A 58 2.09 -4.02 12.14
C GLN A 58 1.60 -3.02 13.21
N GLU A 59 2.48 -2.62 14.14
CA GLU A 59 2.11 -1.80 15.31
C GLU A 59 1.35 -0.51 14.96
N GLU A 60 1.70 0.12 13.85
CA GLU A 60 1.12 1.42 13.44
C GLU A 60 -0.04 1.28 12.44
N GLN A 61 -0.25 0.11 11.82
CA GLN A 61 -1.32 -0.12 10.84
C GLN A 61 -1.54 1.02 9.81
N GLY A 62 -0.49 1.77 9.45
CA GLY A 62 -0.56 2.91 8.53
C GLY A 62 -1.00 4.24 9.12
N VAL A 63 -1.24 4.34 10.43
CA VAL A 63 -1.49 5.62 11.11
C VAL A 63 -0.61 5.75 12.36
N PRO A 64 -0.12 6.96 12.68
CA PRO A 64 0.67 7.17 13.89
C PRO A 64 -0.12 6.79 15.15
N ARG A 65 0.58 6.24 16.17
CA ARG A 65 -0.01 5.79 17.45
C ARG A 65 -1.05 6.71 18.11
N PRO A 66 -0.98 8.06 18.04
CA PRO A 66 -2.04 8.91 18.59
C PRO A 66 -3.41 8.76 17.93
N LEU A 67 -3.50 8.08 16.79
CA LEU A 67 -4.71 7.93 15.97
C LEU A 67 -5.22 6.47 15.89
N LEU A 68 -4.56 5.53 16.60
CA LEU A 68 -5.01 4.15 16.81
C LEU A 68 -5.65 3.99 18.19
#